data_AF-A0A943KDB5-F1
#
_entry.id   AF-A0A943KDB5-F1
#
_cell.length_a   1.000
_cell.length_b   1.000
_cell.length_c   1.000
_cell.angle_alpha   90.00
_cell.angle_beta   90.00
_cell.angle_gamma   90.00
#
_symmetry.space_group_name_H-M   'P 1'
#
loop_
_entity.id
_entity.type
_entity.pdbx_description
1 polymer ?
#
loop_
_entity_poly.entity_id
_entity_poly.type
_entity_poly.pdbx_seq_one_letter_code
_entity_poly.pdbx_strand_id
1 'polypeptide(L)'
;MNTLDRNRLLMEASGINCYKVVQQLSVSLKNSPVYIESMIKLQQASLTYLPSLMYEYASLRDLDFAVTNMMDYASLETHVFEYAIHSFVNWWVNPFEKEQPKDCPLSIGQLLIDYKGEILTIDELIVNNDISDEDKIEIVSKRIDGWHKDQVFRMTNVIDEVKSRDRRAGGLRFIESFLSVLLLLFSKFFSLYLFSNGLMREFLISPDWSYLSTYALFIPIVGTLIYDILFATIFSIKSRRDSGFDYVLNFYKNKSVQLLNKIDKLAGDLMSYLVEHIKDKMILDKDSINRFVFEESAKIKSMLKITRQKNHRILDTLFSSISWVFFFLIVFSFIVVIIDMQRGIAI
;
A
#
# COMPACT_ATOMS: atom_id res chain seq x y z
N MET A 1 9.97 14.89 20.06
CA MET A 1 9.65 15.20 21.47
C MET A 1 8.19 14.93 21.82
N ASN A 2 7.95 14.05 22.80
CA ASN A 2 6.62 13.73 23.30
C ASN A 2 6.09 14.82 24.28
N THR A 3 4.82 14.74 24.68
CA THR A 3 4.18 15.70 25.59
C THR A 3 4.86 15.78 26.97
N LEU A 4 5.42 14.67 27.46
CA LEU A 4 6.07 14.59 28.77
C LEU A 4 7.38 15.38 28.79
N ASP A 5 8.19 15.26 27.73
CA ASP A 5 9.47 15.96 27.60
C ASP A 5 9.25 17.46 27.33
N ARG A 6 8.15 17.82 26.65
CA ARG A 6 7.72 19.22 26.50
C ARG A 6 7.35 19.86 27.84
N ASN A 7 6.65 19.12 28.70
CA ASN A 7 6.32 19.60 30.05
C ASN A 7 7.59 19.75 30.91
N ARG A 8 8.57 18.85 30.77
CA ARG A 8 9.86 18.94 31.48
C ARG A 8 10.70 20.13 31.04
N LEU A 9 10.69 20.46 29.75
CA LEU A 9 11.31 21.68 29.22
C LEU A 9 10.68 22.94 29.84
N LEU A 10 9.34 22.98 29.95
CA LEU A 10 8.62 24.09 30.60
C LEU A 10 8.90 24.18 32.11
N MET A 11 9.04 23.04 32.79
CA MET A 11 9.43 22.98 34.20
C MET A 11 10.85 23.52 34.41
N GLU A 12 11.79 23.16 33.54
CA GLU A 12 13.16 23.68 33.59
C GLU A 12 13.21 25.19 33.31
N ALA A 13 12.45 25.68 32.32
CA ALA A 13 12.28 27.11 32.06
C ALA A 13 11.66 27.87 33.26
N SER A 14 10.92 27.16 34.12
CA SER A 14 10.35 27.70 35.37
C SER A 14 11.30 27.58 36.57
N GLY A 15 12.54 27.14 36.38
CA GLY A 15 13.59 27.06 37.42
C GLY A 15 13.69 25.70 38.12
N ILE A 16 12.99 24.66 37.65
CA ILE A 16 13.09 23.32 38.23
C ILE A 16 14.29 22.58 37.65
N ASN A 17 15.18 22.08 38.52
CA ASN A 17 16.36 21.33 38.08
C ASN A 17 15.97 19.94 37.53
N CYS A 18 16.15 19.76 36.22
CA CYS A 18 15.87 18.50 35.53
C CYS A 18 17.11 17.60 35.32
N TYR A 19 18.28 17.96 35.85
CA TYR A 19 19.57 17.30 35.59
C TYR A 19 19.55 15.77 35.69
N LYS A 20 18.99 15.22 36.78
CA LYS A 20 18.95 13.75 36.97
C LYS A 20 18.09 13.06 35.90
N VAL A 21 17.01 13.69 35.47
CA VAL A 21 16.12 13.17 34.44
C VAL A 21 16.80 13.25 33.07
N VAL A 22 17.45 14.37 32.78
CA VAL A 22 18.23 14.59 31.55
C VAL A 22 19.32 13.52 31.39
N GLN A 23 20.07 13.23 32.45
CA GLN A 23 21.10 12.19 32.44
C GLN A 23 20.52 10.80 32.13
N GLN A 24 19.36 10.46 32.70
CA GLN A 24 18.67 9.19 32.39
C GLN A 24 18.20 9.13 30.93
N LEU A 25 17.62 10.22 30.42
CA LEU A 25 17.15 10.30 29.04
C LEU A 25 18.31 10.20 28.05
N SER A 26 19.42 10.88 28.32
CA SER A 26 20.62 10.82 27.47
C SER A 26 21.21 9.40 27.40
N VAL A 27 21.32 8.71 28.55
CA VAL A 27 21.74 7.30 28.59
C VAL A 27 20.76 6.40 27.84
N SER A 28 19.45 6.66 27.95
CA SER A 28 18.44 5.92 27.19
C SER A 28 18.55 6.14 25.69
N LEU A 29 18.83 7.38 25.24
CA LEU A 29 18.99 7.73 23.84
C LEU A 29 20.25 7.06 23.25
N LYS A 30 21.37 7.08 23.98
CA LYS A 30 22.63 6.40 23.59
C LYS A 30 22.46 4.90 23.40
N ASN A 31 21.59 4.28 24.21
CA ASN A 31 21.29 2.85 24.12
C ASN A 31 20.05 2.54 23.26
N SER A 32 19.50 3.54 22.57
CA SER A 32 18.29 3.36 21.78
C SER A 32 18.56 2.54 20.51
N PRO A 33 17.58 1.75 20.03
CA PRO A 33 17.69 1.06 18.75
C PRO A 33 17.97 2.00 17.58
N VAL A 34 17.41 3.22 17.64
CA VAL A 34 17.62 4.24 16.59
C VAL A 34 19.10 4.61 16.50
N TYR A 35 19.72 5.00 17.60
CA TYR A 35 21.15 5.37 17.61
C TYR A 35 22.04 4.21 17.17
N ILE A 36 21.82 3.01 17.74
CA ILE A 36 22.65 1.82 17.47
C ILE A 36 22.52 1.38 16.01
N GLU A 37 21.28 1.26 15.48
CA GLU A 37 21.08 0.87 14.09
C GLU A 37 21.67 1.88 13.12
N SER A 38 21.52 3.18 13.39
CA SER A 38 22.05 4.23 12.52
C SER A 38 23.57 4.24 12.51
N MET A 39 24.22 4.03 13.66
CA MET A 39 25.66 3.82 13.76
C MET A 39 26.14 2.65 12.90
N ILE A 40 25.49 1.48 13.01
CA ILE A 40 25.83 0.29 12.23
C ILE A 40 25.63 0.55 10.73
N LYS A 41 24.49 1.11 10.35
CA LYS A 41 24.14 1.38 8.94
C LYS A 41 25.08 2.40 8.31
N LEU A 42 25.37 3.51 8.99
CA LEU A 42 26.30 4.53 8.49
C LEU A 42 27.73 3.99 8.42
N GLN A 43 28.18 3.22 9.42
CA GLN A 43 29.50 2.59 9.38
C GLN A 43 29.61 1.63 8.20
N GLN A 44 28.64 0.71 8.06
CA GLN A 44 28.62 -0.25 6.96
C GLN A 44 28.54 0.46 5.61
N ALA A 45 27.71 1.50 5.49
CA ALA A 45 27.60 2.27 4.26
C ALA A 45 28.86 3.06 3.94
N SER A 46 29.54 3.64 4.93
CA SER A 46 30.79 4.38 4.72
C SER A 46 31.93 3.48 4.23
N LEU A 47 32.01 2.25 4.74
CA LEU A 47 33.06 1.28 4.38
C LEU A 47 32.78 0.56 3.06
N THR A 48 31.51 0.28 2.77
CA THR A 48 31.13 -0.56 1.62
C THR A 48 30.76 0.28 0.40
N TYR A 49 30.22 1.48 0.63
CA TYR A 49 29.42 2.16 -0.38
C TYR A 49 29.85 3.60 -0.67
N LEU A 50 29.93 4.46 0.34
CA LEU A 50 30.24 5.88 0.14
C LEU A 50 31.18 6.40 1.23
N PRO A 51 32.50 6.52 0.95
CA PRO A 51 33.48 7.00 1.91
C PRO A 51 33.16 8.39 2.49
N SER A 52 32.41 9.23 1.77
CA SER A 52 32.00 10.54 2.30
C SER A 52 31.04 10.43 3.51
N LEU A 53 30.28 9.34 3.64
CA LEU A 53 29.43 9.06 4.82
C LEU A 53 30.23 8.81 6.11
N MET A 54 31.56 8.68 6.00
CA MET A 54 32.44 8.61 7.15
C MET A 54 32.32 9.89 8.00
N TYR A 55 32.01 11.04 7.39
CA TYR A 55 31.81 12.28 8.13
C TYR A 55 30.54 12.23 8.99
N GLU A 56 29.42 11.77 8.43
CA GLU A 56 28.13 11.62 9.10
C GLU A 56 28.21 10.53 10.18
N TYR A 57 28.92 9.43 9.90
CA TYR A 57 29.23 8.40 10.89
C TYR A 57 30.07 8.96 12.05
N ALA A 58 31.16 9.69 11.75
CA ALA A 58 32.00 10.29 12.78
C ALA A 58 31.21 11.31 13.61
N SER A 59 30.39 12.13 12.95
CA SER A 59 29.54 13.13 13.62
C SER A 59 28.52 12.48 14.57
N LEU A 60 27.90 11.36 14.17
CA LEU A 60 27.00 10.58 15.05
C LEU A 60 27.74 9.88 16.19
N ARG A 61 28.92 9.31 15.92
CA ARG A 61 29.76 8.61 16.91
C ARG A 61 30.22 9.57 18.01
N ASP A 62 30.60 10.78 17.63
CA ASP A 62 31.26 11.76 18.48
C ASP A 62 30.28 12.73 19.16
N LEU A 63 28.96 12.49 19.05
CA LEU A 63 27.95 13.23 19.80
C LEU A 63 28.19 13.15 21.31
N ASP A 64 28.09 14.30 21.98
CA ASP A 64 28.22 14.37 23.43
C ASP A 64 26.91 14.03 24.14
N PHE A 65 26.90 12.88 24.83
CA PHE A 65 25.78 12.43 25.64
C PHE A 65 25.85 12.95 27.09
N ALA A 66 26.85 13.74 27.47
CA ALA A 66 26.98 14.31 28.82
C ALA A 66 26.16 15.61 29.02
N VAL A 67 24.97 15.69 28.42
CA VAL A 67 24.09 16.86 28.50
C VAL A 67 23.51 17.07 29.91
N THR A 68 23.33 18.34 30.30
CA THR A 68 22.98 18.70 31.69
C THR A 68 21.58 19.32 31.86
N ASN A 69 20.97 19.77 30.77
CA ASN A 69 19.65 20.40 30.75
C ASN A 69 18.78 19.83 29.61
N MET A 70 17.46 20.09 29.67
CA MET A 70 16.50 19.57 28.69
C MET A 70 16.65 20.20 27.31
N MET A 71 17.15 21.43 27.21
CA MET A 71 17.38 22.10 25.92
C MET A 71 18.50 21.40 25.14
N ASP A 72 19.63 21.13 25.80
CA ASP A 72 20.75 20.39 25.23
C ASP A 72 20.35 18.96 24.90
N TYR A 73 19.53 18.32 25.75
CA TYR A 73 18.96 17.01 25.43
C TYR A 73 18.08 17.04 24.18
N ALA A 74 17.22 18.05 24.02
CA ALA A 74 16.37 18.17 22.84
C ALA A 74 17.20 18.39 21.57
N SER A 75 18.30 19.16 21.67
CA SER A 75 19.26 19.32 20.58
C SER A 75 19.95 17.99 20.24
N LEU A 76 20.46 17.27 21.24
CA LEU A 76 21.07 15.95 21.07
C LEU A 76 20.10 14.95 20.43
N GLU A 77 18.86 14.89 20.92
CA GLU A 77 17.79 14.04 20.36
C GLU A 77 17.57 14.35 18.88
N THR A 78 17.53 15.64 18.52
CA THR A 78 17.34 16.08 17.14
C THR A 78 18.47 15.61 16.24
N HIS A 79 19.73 15.79 16.65
CA HIS A 79 20.90 15.33 15.88
C HIS A 79 20.91 13.80 15.71
N VAL A 80 20.57 13.04 16.76
CA VAL A 80 20.46 11.57 16.65
C VAL A 80 19.42 11.18 15.60
N PHE A 81 18.26 11.83 15.57
CA PHE A 81 17.22 11.55 14.57
C PHE A 81 17.60 12.02 13.17
N GLU A 82 18.28 13.15 13.03
CA GLU A 82 18.79 13.66 11.75
C GLU A 82 19.77 12.65 11.12
N TYR A 83 20.80 12.24 11.84
CA TYR A 83 21.73 11.22 11.35
C TYR A 83 21.06 9.86 11.17
N ALA A 84 20.02 9.55 11.94
CA ALA A 84 19.23 8.35 11.70
C ALA A 84 18.49 8.39 10.36
N ILE A 85 18.00 9.56 9.95
CA ILE A 85 17.45 9.75 8.60
C ILE A 85 18.54 9.52 7.55
N HIS A 86 19.73 10.07 7.77
CA HIS A 86 20.87 9.91 6.84
C HIS A 86 21.35 8.45 6.74
N SER A 87 21.05 7.62 7.75
CA SER A 87 21.40 6.20 7.75
C SER A 87 20.53 5.34 6.80
N PHE A 88 19.41 5.85 6.31
CA PHE A 88 18.55 5.10 5.39
C PHE A 88 19.07 5.13 3.96
N VAL A 89 19.01 3.95 3.32
CA VAL A 89 19.32 3.74 1.90
C VAL A 89 18.78 4.83 1.00
N ASN A 90 17.50 5.16 1.17
CA ASN A 90 16.80 6.15 0.36
C ASN A 90 17.39 7.56 0.43
N TRP A 91 18.10 7.92 1.50
CA TRP A 91 18.74 9.24 1.66
C TRP A 91 19.86 9.47 0.67
N TRP A 92 20.35 8.38 0.09
CA TRP A 92 21.58 8.35 -0.62
C TRP A 92 21.46 7.46 -1.85
N VAL A 93 20.25 7.28 -2.40
CA VAL A 93 20.05 6.60 -3.70
C VAL A 93 19.88 7.64 -4.80
N ASN A 94 20.53 7.43 -5.95
CA ASN A 94 20.24 8.21 -7.16
C ASN A 94 18.76 8.05 -7.56
N PRO A 95 17.95 9.13 -7.61
CA PRO A 95 16.55 9.07 -8.01
C PRO A 95 16.33 8.56 -9.45
N PHE A 96 17.39 8.50 -10.28
CA PHE A 96 17.36 7.97 -11.64
C PHE A 96 17.52 6.45 -11.75
N GLU A 97 17.90 5.73 -10.69
CA GLU A 97 18.17 4.30 -10.78
C GLU A 97 16.94 3.40 -10.51
N LYS A 98 16.86 2.33 -11.30
CA LYS A 98 15.64 1.52 -11.49
C LYS A 98 15.40 0.49 -10.40
N GLU A 99 16.48 -0.16 -9.97
CA GLU A 99 16.65 -1.12 -8.88
C GLU A 99 18.15 -1.05 -8.57
N GLN A 100 18.53 -0.75 -7.33
CA GLN A 100 19.95 -0.70 -6.98
C GLN A 100 20.57 -2.09 -7.20
N PRO A 101 21.69 -2.20 -7.92
CA PRO A 101 22.46 -3.44 -7.94
C PRO A 101 22.84 -3.77 -6.49
N LYS A 102 22.63 -5.02 -6.06
CA LYS A 102 22.98 -5.46 -4.69
C LYS A 102 24.44 -5.17 -4.32
N ASP A 103 25.30 -5.03 -5.33
CA ASP A 103 26.75 -4.96 -5.20
C ASP A 103 27.35 -3.66 -5.78
N CYS A 104 26.56 -2.64 -6.13
CA CYS A 104 27.10 -1.42 -6.74
C CYS A 104 26.51 -0.11 -6.17
N PRO A 105 27.32 0.69 -5.44
CA PRO A 105 26.95 1.95 -4.83
C PRO A 105 27.49 3.17 -5.61
N LEU A 106 27.68 3.07 -6.93
CA LEU A 106 28.33 4.13 -7.71
C LEU A 106 27.59 5.49 -7.70
N SER A 107 26.37 5.54 -7.17
CA SER A 107 25.39 6.61 -7.42
C SER A 107 24.78 7.20 -6.14
N ILE A 108 25.53 7.16 -5.03
CA ILE A 108 24.94 7.43 -3.73
C ILE A 108 24.89 8.94 -3.42
N GLY A 109 23.69 9.54 -3.46
CA GLY A 109 23.47 10.99 -3.24
C GLY A 109 23.94 11.89 -4.39
N GLN A 110 24.29 11.30 -5.54
CA GLN A 110 24.73 12.00 -6.74
C GLN A 110 23.92 11.56 -7.94
N LEU A 111 23.58 12.51 -8.80
CA LEU A 111 22.89 12.22 -10.05
C LEU A 111 23.91 11.73 -11.07
N LEU A 112 23.73 10.51 -11.56
CA LEU A 112 24.58 9.94 -12.62
C LEU A 112 23.99 10.14 -14.01
N ILE A 113 24.89 10.39 -14.96
CA ILE A 113 24.61 10.57 -16.37
C ILE A 113 25.58 9.75 -17.23
N ASP A 114 25.07 9.19 -18.33
CA ASP A 114 25.91 8.54 -19.34
C ASP A 114 26.29 9.59 -20.39
N TYR A 115 27.59 9.82 -20.53
CA TYR A 115 28.15 10.68 -21.56
C TYR A 115 29.22 9.92 -22.34
N LYS A 116 28.95 9.70 -23.64
CA LYS A 116 29.86 8.98 -24.56
C LYS A 116 30.28 7.57 -24.09
N GLY A 117 29.43 6.90 -23.31
CA GLY A 117 29.71 5.54 -22.79
C GLY A 117 30.48 5.53 -21.47
N GLU A 118 30.76 6.70 -20.89
CA GLU A 118 31.30 6.86 -19.53
C GLU A 118 30.20 7.35 -18.58
N ILE A 119 30.18 6.78 -17.39
CA ILE A 119 29.25 7.19 -16.32
C ILE A 119 29.91 8.33 -15.55
N LEU A 120 29.31 9.51 -15.59
CA LEU A 120 29.74 10.71 -14.88
C LEU A 120 28.69 11.13 -13.85
N THR A 121 29.12 11.80 -12.79
CA THR A 121 28.23 12.54 -11.89
C THR A 121 27.83 13.89 -12.51
N ILE A 122 26.68 14.42 -12.14
CA ILE A 122 26.28 15.77 -12.58
C ILE A 122 27.24 16.83 -12.02
N ASP A 123 27.81 16.65 -10.83
CA ASP A 123 28.84 17.56 -10.30
C ASP A 123 30.08 17.58 -11.20
N GLU A 124 30.56 16.41 -11.65
CA GLU A 124 31.65 16.31 -12.63
C GLU A 124 31.27 16.96 -13.96
N LEU A 125 30.04 16.80 -14.42
CA LEU A 125 29.54 17.45 -15.63
C LEU A 125 29.53 18.99 -15.48
N ILE A 126 29.10 19.51 -14.33
CA ILE A 126 29.03 20.95 -14.05
C ILE A 126 30.44 21.56 -14.08
N VAL A 127 31.39 20.93 -13.39
CA VAL A 127 32.77 21.41 -13.24
C VAL A 127 33.60 21.22 -14.52
N ASN A 128 33.19 20.33 -15.42
CA ASN A 128 33.88 20.09 -16.68
C ASN A 128 33.81 21.34 -17.60
N ASN A 129 34.96 21.97 -17.85
CA ASN A 129 35.06 23.17 -18.71
C ASN A 129 35.18 22.84 -20.20
N ASP A 130 35.38 21.57 -20.57
CA ASP A 130 35.53 21.14 -21.97
C ASP A 130 34.18 20.96 -22.68
N ILE A 131 33.08 21.01 -21.94
CA ILE A 131 31.71 20.86 -22.44
C ILE A 131 31.02 22.22 -22.30
N SER A 132 30.35 22.67 -23.38
CA SER A 132 29.59 23.92 -23.34
C SER A 132 28.36 23.79 -22.42
N ASP A 133 27.91 24.88 -21.83
CA ASP A 133 26.73 24.84 -20.96
C ASP A 133 25.47 24.40 -21.72
N GLU A 134 25.38 24.72 -23.02
CA GLU A 134 24.30 24.26 -23.90
C GLU A 134 24.30 22.73 -24.06
N ASP A 135 25.48 22.14 -24.30
CA ASP A 135 25.64 20.68 -24.40
C ASP A 135 25.33 19.99 -23.07
N LYS A 136 25.77 20.57 -21.93
CA LYS A 136 25.45 20.05 -20.59
C LYS A 136 23.94 20.00 -20.35
N ILE A 137 23.23 21.07 -20.71
CA ILE A 137 21.78 21.17 -20.58
C ILE A 137 21.08 20.13 -21.47
N GLU A 138 21.54 19.92 -22.71
CA GLU A 138 20.96 18.89 -23.59
C GLU A 138 21.14 17.47 -23.02
N ILE A 139 22.35 17.17 -22.52
CA ILE A 139 22.67 15.88 -21.89
C ILE A 139 21.74 15.63 -20.69
N VAL A 140 21.62 16.62 -19.78
CA VAL A 140 20.73 16.53 -18.62
C VAL A 140 19.26 16.40 -19.04
N SER A 141 18.80 17.16 -20.03
CA SER A 141 17.43 17.07 -20.54
C SER A 141 17.10 15.66 -21.03
N LYS A 142 17.98 15.03 -21.81
CA LYS A 142 17.78 13.64 -22.29
C LYS A 142 17.69 12.65 -21.13
N ARG A 143 18.48 12.84 -20.07
CA ARG A 143 18.45 11.98 -18.88
C ARG A 143 17.15 12.12 -18.10
N ILE A 144 16.69 13.36 -17.88
CA ILE A 144 15.41 13.65 -17.21
C ILE A 144 14.24 13.10 -18.02
N ASP A 145 14.24 13.28 -19.35
CA ASP A 145 13.21 12.71 -20.23
C ASP A 145 13.15 11.17 -20.13
N GLY A 146 14.31 10.52 -20.09
CA GLY A 146 14.40 9.08 -19.90
C GLY A 146 13.82 8.63 -18.55
N TRP A 147 14.14 9.36 -17.47
CA TRP A 147 13.59 9.13 -16.15
C TRP A 147 12.07 9.36 -16.10
N HIS A 148 11.59 10.48 -16.64
CA HIS A 148 10.18 10.83 -16.70
C HIS A 148 9.36 9.74 -17.39
N LYS A 149 9.80 9.29 -18.57
CA LYS A 149 9.17 8.19 -19.30
C LYS A 149 9.12 6.90 -18.47
N ASP A 150 10.20 6.57 -17.75
CA ASP A 150 10.26 5.38 -16.89
C ASP A 150 9.28 5.49 -15.71
N GLN A 151 9.22 6.64 -15.03
CA GLN A 151 8.30 6.88 -13.91
C GLN A 151 6.84 6.86 -14.35
N VAL A 152 6.52 7.49 -15.48
CA VAL A 152 5.18 7.45 -16.08
C VAL A 152 4.82 6.02 -16.44
N PHE A 153 5.73 5.25 -17.06
CA PHE A 153 5.49 3.84 -17.40
C PHE A 153 5.24 2.98 -16.15
N ARG A 154 6.05 3.12 -15.10
CA ARG A 154 5.86 2.40 -13.82
C ARG A 154 4.53 2.72 -13.18
N MET A 155 4.19 4.00 -13.10
CA MET A 155 2.93 4.44 -12.54
C MET A 155 1.78 3.85 -13.36
N THR A 156 1.82 3.99 -14.69
CA THR A 156 0.80 3.43 -15.60
C THR A 156 0.62 1.92 -15.45
N ASN A 157 1.71 1.16 -15.28
CA ASN A 157 1.62 -0.28 -15.04
C ASN A 157 0.93 -0.62 -13.70
N VAL A 158 1.25 0.11 -12.63
CA VAL A 158 0.58 -0.07 -11.33
C VAL A 158 -0.90 0.28 -11.45
N ILE A 159 -1.21 1.36 -12.15
CA ILE A 159 -2.57 1.81 -12.47
C ILE A 159 -3.35 0.73 -13.22
N ASP A 160 -2.76 0.13 -14.26
CA ASP A 160 -3.41 -0.92 -15.04
C ASP A 160 -3.55 -2.23 -14.26
N GLU A 161 -2.62 -2.53 -13.35
CA GLU A 161 -2.75 -3.62 -12.39
C GLU A 161 -3.94 -3.40 -11.45
N VAL A 162 -4.15 -2.18 -10.95
CA VAL A 162 -5.33 -1.84 -10.13
C VAL A 162 -6.62 -1.97 -10.95
N LYS A 163 -6.67 -1.42 -12.16
CA LYS A 163 -7.86 -1.49 -13.04
C LYS A 163 -8.23 -2.92 -13.43
N SER A 164 -7.23 -3.73 -13.80
CA SER A 164 -7.48 -5.12 -14.19
C SER A 164 -8.02 -5.95 -13.02
N ARG A 165 -7.58 -5.65 -11.79
CA ARG A 165 -8.13 -6.24 -10.57
C ARG A 165 -9.54 -5.75 -10.28
N ASP A 166 -9.83 -4.45 -10.44
CA ASP A 166 -11.19 -3.89 -10.29
C ASP A 166 -12.17 -4.59 -11.24
N ARG A 167 -11.81 -4.74 -12.52
CA ARG A 167 -12.65 -5.44 -13.51
C ARG A 167 -12.92 -6.89 -13.13
N ARG A 168 -11.91 -7.63 -12.65
CA ARG A 168 -12.08 -9.03 -12.22
C ARG A 168 -12.94 -9.14 -10.96
N ALA A 169 -12.69 -8.28 -9.96
CA ALA A 169 -13.46 -8.25 -8.73
C ALA A 169 -14.91 -7.83 -8.99
N GLY A 170 -15.13 -6.81 -9.82
CA GLY A 170 -16.46 -6.35 -10.24
C GLY A 170 -17.25 -7.41 -10.98
N GLY A 171 -16.62 -8.16 -11.89
CA GLY A 171 -17.26 -9.28 -12.58
C GLY A 171 -17.71 -10.39 -11.62
N LEU A 172 -16.87 -10.76 -10.64
CA LEU A 172 -17.23 -11.75 -9.63
C LEU A 172 -18.35 -11.25 -8.71
N ARG A 173 -18.25 -10.01 -8.21
CA ARG A 173 -19.28 -9.36 -7.38
C ARG A 173 -20.63 -9.27 -8.12
N PHE A 174 -20.61 -9.01 -9.42
CA PHE A 174 -21.82 -8.99 -10.25
C PHE A 174 -22.46 -10.38 -10.35
N ILE A 175 -21.68 -11.43 -10.62
CA ILE A 175 -22.19 -12.81 -10.69
C ILE A 175 -22.76 -13.26 -9.34
N GLU A 176 -22.05 -12.97 -8.25
CA GLU A 176 -22.51 -13.28 -6.89
C GLU A 176 -23.83 -12.56 -6.57
N SER A 177 -23.91 -11.25 -6.83
CA SER A 177 -25.12 -10.46 -6.60
C SER A 177 -26.28 -10.91 -7.48
N PHE A 178 -26.00 -11.21 -8.75
CA PHE A 178 -27.01 -11.73 -9.68
C PHE A 178 -27.58 -13.06 -9.20
N LEU A 179 -26.72 -13.98 -8.74
CA LEU A 179 -27.15 -15.28 -8.22
C LEU A 179 -27.95 -15.14 -6.92
N SER A 180 -27.54 -14.25 -6.01
CA SER A 180 -28.31 -13.96 -4.79
C SER A 180 -29.68 -13.37 -5.09
N VAL A 181 -29.78 -12.44 -6.04
CA VAL A 181 -31.07 -11.88 -6.50
C VAL A 181 -31.94 -12.97 -7.14
N LEU A 182 -31.35 -13.83 -7.98
CA LEU A 182 -32.06 -14.94 -8.60
C LEU A 182 -32.61 -15.91 -7.53
N LEU A 183 -31.80 -16.25 -6.53
CA LEU A 183 -32.18 -17.14 -5.44
C LEU A 183 -33.31 -16.55 -4.57
N LEU A 184 -33.26 -15.24 -4.29
CA LEU A 184 -34.35 -14.52 -3.63
C LEU A 184 -35.63 -14.51 -4.48
N LEU A 185 -35.53 -14.24 -5.78
CA LEU A 185 -36.68 -14.26 -6.68
C LEU A 185 -37.33 -15.65 -6.75
N PHE A 186 -36.51 -16.71 -6.87
CA PHE A 186 -37.00 -18.09 -6.84
C PHE A 186 -37.65 -18.46 -5.51
N SER A 187 -37.04 -18.08 -4.38
CA SER A 187 -37.62 -18.30 -3.05
C SER A 187 -38.95 -17.58 -2.87
N LYS A 188 -39.06 -16.32 -3.32
CA LYS A 188 -40.29 -15.53 -3.26
C LYS A 188 -41.37 -16.09 -4.17
N PHE A 189 -41.01 -16.49 -5.39
CA PHE A 189 -41.93 -17.16 -6.32
C PHE A 189 -42.43 -18.47 -5.75
N PHE A 190 -41.55 -19.29 -5.18
CA PHE A 190 -41.90 -20.53 -4.51
C PHE A 190 -42.86 -20.28 -3.33
N SER A 191 -42.55 -19.31 -2.47
CA SER A 191 -43.41 -18.93 -1.35
C SER A 191 -44.80 -18.51 -1.85
N LEU A 192 -44.87 -17.67 -2.88
CA LEU A 192 -46.13 -17.23 -3.47
C LEU A 192 -46.92 -18.39 -4.06
N TYR A 193 -46.25 -19.34 -4.73
CA TYR A 193 -46.85 -20.58 -5.21
C TYR A 193 -47.44 -21.41 -4.07
N LEU A 194 -46.69 -21.62 -2.98
CA LEU A 194 -47.15 -22.36 -1.80
C LEU A 194 -48.38 -21.72 -1.13
N PHE A 195 -48.39 -20.39 -0.98
CA PHE A 195 -49.53 -19.69 -0.38
C PHE A 195 -50.76 -19.62 -1.29
N SER A 196 -50.55 -19.62 -2.61
CA SER A 196 -51.64 -19.61 -3.61
C SER A 196 -52.34 -20.96 -3.76
N ASN A 197 -51.71 -22.05 -3.30
CA ASN A 197 -52.19 -23.41 -3.50
C ASN A 197 -52.74 -24.02 -2.20
N GLY A 198 -54.05 -24.28 -2.16
CA GLY A 198 -54.75 -24.73 -0.95
C GLY A 198 -54.20 -26.03 -0.36
N LEU A 199 -53.85 -27.01 -1.20
CA LEU A 199 -53.29 -28.29 -0.77
C LEU A 199 -51.91 -28.13 -0.13
N MET A 200 -51.06 -27.27 -0.70
CA MET A 200 -49.73 -27.01 -0.15
C MET A 200 -49.77 -26.24 1.17
N ARG A 201 -50.77 -25.37 1.32
CA ARG A 201 -51.02 -24.69 2.59
C ARG A 201 -51.38 -25.67 3.70
N GLU A 202 -52.12 -26.73 3.40
CA GLU A 202 -52.43 -27.80 4.37
C GLU A 202 -51.19 -28.59 4.77
N PHE A 203 -50.33 -28.98 3.82
CA PHE A 203 -49.06 -29.64 4.15
C PHE A 203 -48.10 -28.77 4.99
N LEU A 204 -48.23 -27.44 4.93
CA LEU A 204 -47.48 -26.53 5.82
C LEU A 204 -48.10 -26.43 7.23
N ILE A 205 -49.42 -26.49 7.36
CA ILE A 205 -50.14 -26.34 8.63
C ILE A 205 -50.18 -27.66 9.41
N SER A 206 -50.31 -28.79 8.71
CA SER A 206 -50.34 -30.15 9.26
C SER A 206 -49.39 -31.05 8.47
N PRO A 207 -48.07 -30.98 8.74
CA PRO A 207 -47.07 -31.71 7.97
C PRO A 207 -47.14 -33.22 8.25
N ASP A 208 -47.21 -34.02 7.18
CA ASP A 208 -47.05 -35.48 7.23
C ASP A 208 -45.66 -35.87 6.73
N TRP A 209 -44.80 -36.27 7.67
CA TRP A 209 -43.40 -36.63 7.42
C TRP A 209 -43.20 -37.99 6.74
N SER A 210 -44.29 -38.72 6.43
CA SER A 210 -44.21 -39.92 5.61
C SER A 210 -44.03 -39.61 4.12
N TYR A 211 -44.38 -38.39 3.67
CA TYR A 211 -44.29 -37.96 2.28
C TYR A 211 -43.00 -37.18 1.98
N LEU A 212 -42.36 -37.49 0.85
CA LEU A 212 -41.15 -36.80 0.36
C LEU A 212 -41.42 -35.31 0.08
N SER A 213 -42.63 -34.96 -0.37
CA SER A 213 -43.07 -33.60 -0.64
C SER A 213 -43.05 -32.71 0.60
N THR A 214 -43.37 -33.25 1.78
CA THR A 214 -43.26 -32.52 3.05
C THR A 214 -41.83 -32.07 3.31
N TYR A 215 -40.82 -32.93 3.12
CA TYR A 215 -39.41 -32.51 3.23
C TYR A 215 -39.01 -31.49 2.16
N ALA A 216 -39.49 -31.67 0.92
CA ALA A 216 -39.23 -30.75 -0.17
C ALA A 216 -39.86 -29.36 0.03
N LEU A 217 -40.93 -29.24 0.82
CA LEU A 217 -41.55 -27.97 1.16
C LEU A 217 -40.71 -27.15 2.14
N PHE A 218 -40.06 -27.80 3.12
CA PHE A 218 -39.26 -27.12 4.13
C PHE A 218 -37.84 -26.78 3.67
N ILE A 219 -37.30 -27.47 2.66
CA ILE A 219 -35.95 -27.23 2.10
C ILE A 219 -35.76 -25.77 1.64
N PRO A 220 -36.67 -25.13 0.89
CA PRO A 220 -36.48 -23.73 0.50
C PRO A 220 -36.57 -22.75 1.66
N ILE A 221 -37.35 -23.04 2.70
CA ILE A 221 -37.47 -22.18 3.89
C ILE A 221 -36.19 -22.28 4.74
N VAL A 222 -35.79 -23.50 5.11
CA VAL A 222 -34.59 -23.72 5.93
C VAL A 222 -33.31 -23.41 5.15
N GLY A 223 -33.28 -23.77 3.87
CA GLY A 223 -32.13 -23.58 3.00
C GLY A 223 -31.84 -22.10 2.70
N THR A 224 -32.88 -21.28 2.49
CA THR A 224 -32.68 -19.82 2.30
C THR A 224 -32.22 -19.15 3.58
N LEU A 225 -32.75 -19.55 4.74
CA LEU A 225 -32.30 -19.02 6.03
C LEU A 225 -30.83 -19.35 6.33
N ILE A 226 -30.39 -20.59 6.08
CA ILE A 226 -28.98 -20.97 6.22
C ILE A 226 -28.11 -20.20 5.21
N TYR A 227 -28.58 -20.06 3.96
CA TYR A 227 -27.90 -19.30 2.93
C TYR A 227 -27.71 -17.83 3.34
N ASP A 228 -28.74 -17.18 3.88
CA ASP A 228 -28.69 -15.78 4.30
C ASP A 228 -27.69 -15.56 5.45
N ILE A 229 -27.63 -16.46 6.42
CA ILE A 229 -26.65 -16.41 7.52
C ILE A 229 -25.23 -16.58 6.98
N LEU A 230 -25.00 -17.55 6.09
CA LEU A 230 -23.70 -17.76 5.45
C LEU A 230 -23.31 -16.58 4.58
N PHE A 231 -24.25 -16.03 3.82
CA PHE A 231 -24.07 -14.84 3.00
C PHE A 231 -23.64 -13.65 3.84
N ALA A 232 -24.39 -13.31 4.91
CA ALA A 232 -24.08 -12.18 5.77
C ALA A 232 -22.70 -12.32 6.44
N THR A 233 -22.36 -13.53 6.87
CA THR A 233 -21.06 -13.83 7.50
C THR A 233 -19.92 -13.68 6.51
N ILE A 234 -20.04 -14.28 5.32
CA ILE A 234 -19.00 -14.26 4.28
C ILE A 234 -18.88 -12.85 3.69
N PHE A 235 -19.98 -12.15 3.47
CA PHE A 235 -19.99 -10.76 3.02
C PHE A 235 -19.30 -9.84 4.02
N SER A 236 -19.54 -10.01 5.32
CA SER A 236 -18.87 -9.23 6.36
C SER A 236 -17.35 -9.46 6.38
N ILE A 237 -16.92 -10.71 6.19
CA ILE A 237 -15.50 -11.08 6.07
C ILE A 237 -14.89 -10.47 4.79
N LYS A 238 -15.58 -10.58 3.65
CA LYS A 238 -15.17 -9.99 2.37
C LYS A 238 -15.08 -8.46 2.43
N SER A 239 -16.04 -7.77 3.05
CA SER A 239 -16.06 -6.32 3.18
C SER A 239 -14.88 -5.79 4.02
N ARG A 240 -14.58 -6.42 5.16
CA ARG A 240 -13.39 -6.05 5.95
C ARG A 240 -12.09 -6.34 5.19
N ARG A 241 -12.03 -7.45 4.46
CA ARG A 241 -10.88 -7.88 3.65
C ARG A 241 -10.60 -6.95 2.47
N ASP A 242 -11.64 -6.55 1.75
CA ASP A 242 -11.53 -5.76 0.52
C ASP A 242 -11.37 -4.26 0.81
N SER A 243 -11.60 -3.81 2.05
CA SER A 243 -11.48 -2.39 2.47
C SER A 243 -10.15 -1.74 2.08
N GLY A 244 -9.03 -2.46 2.18
CA GLY A 244 -7.71 -1.97 1.77
C GLY A 244 -7.57 -1.85 0.24
N PHE A 245 -8.16 -2.77 -0.51
CA PHE A 245 -8.21 -2.70 -1.97
C PHE A 245 -9.15 -1.59 -2.44
N ASP A 246 -10.33 -1.49 -1.86
CA ASP A 246 -11.31 -0.43 -2.14
C ASP A 246 -10.73 0.95 -1.78
N TYR A 247 -9.92 1.06 -0.72
CA TYR A 247 -9.15 2.27 -0.41
C TYR A 247 -8.12 2.61 -1.49
N VAL A 248 -7.28 1.64 -1.89
CA VAL A 248 -6.29 1.84 -2.97
C VAL A 248 -6.98 2.21 -4.28
N LEU A 249 -8.14 1.63 -4.56
CA LEU A 249 -8.92 1.82 -5.77
C LEU A 249 -9.63 3.18 -5.80
N ASN A 250 -10.17 3.64 -4.67
CA ASN A 250 -10.73 4.99 -4.52
C ASN A 250 -9.64 6.06 -4.56
N PHE A 251 -8.51 5.82 -3.89
CA PHE A 251 -7.34 6.68 -3.95
C PHE A 251 -6.84 6.80 -5.40
N TYR A 252 -6.71 5.66 -6.09
CA TYR A 252 -6.31 5.62 -7.49
C TYR A 252 -7.31 6.34 -8.42
N LYS A 253 -8.61 6.02 -8.36
CA LYS A 253 -9.63 6.63 -9.23
C LYS A 253 -9.65 8.15 -9.10
N ASN A 254 -9.48 8.67 -7.89
CA ASN A 254 -9.57 10.11 -7.63
C ASN A 254 -8.23 10.85 -7.77
N LYS A 255 -7.08 10.17 -7.65
CA LYS A 255 -5.75 10.80 -7.64
C LYS A 255 -4.81 10.38 -8.75
N SER A 256 -5.18 9.44 -9.62
CA SER A 256 -4.32 8.97 -10.72
C SER A 256 -3.76 10.09 -11.60
N VAL A 257 -4.61 11.02 -12.03
CA VAL A 257 -4.21 12.20 -12.80
C VAL A 257 -3.30 13.11 -11.97
N GLN A 258 -3.60 13.29 -10.69
CA GLN A 258 -2.75 14.09 -9.79
C GLN A 258 -1.36 13.49 -9.60
N LEU A 259 -1.25 12.16 -9.54
CA LEU A 259 0.02 11.44 -9.44
C LEU A 259 0.85 11.60 -10.72
N LEU A 260 0.22 11.50 -11.90
CA LEU A 260 0.90 11.74 -13.17
C LEU A 260 1.36 13.21 -13.30
N ASN A 261 0.47 14.16 -13.00
CA ASN A 261 0.82 15.58 -12.98
C ASN A 261 1.94 15.90 -11.97
N LYS A 262 2.04 15.14 -10.87
CA LYS A 262 3.13 15.26 -9.90
C LYS A 262 4.46 14.79 -10.49
N ILE A 263 4.46 13.73 -11.29
CA ILE A 263 5.67 13.28 -12.02
C ILE A 263 6.10 14.36 -13.02
N ASP A 264 5.16 14.94 -13.77
CA ASP A 264 5.43 16.03 -14.72
C ASP A 264 6.04 17.24 -14.01
N LYS A 265 5.45 17.63 -12.87
CA LYS A 265 5.96 18.74 -12.06
C LYS A 265 7.35 18.46 -11.51
N LEU A 266 7.59 17.27 -10.96
CA LEU A 266 8.91 16.88 -10.44
C LEU A 266 9.99 16.88 -11.53
N ALA A 267 9.66 16.44 -12.75
CA ALA A 267 10.58 16.51 -13.88
C ALA A 267 10.93 17.96 -14.24
N GLY A 268 9.93 18.85 -14.29
CA GLY A 268 10.13 20.28 -14.56
C GLY A 268 10.93 21.01 -13.49
N ASP A 269 10.62 20.73 -12.22
CA ASP A 269 11.33 21.30 -11.07
C ASP A 269 12.80 20.81 -11.05
N LEU A 270 13.05 19.52 -11.33
CA LEU A 270 14.39 18.96 -11.42
C LEU A 270 15.20 19.55 -12.58
N MET A 271 14.58 19.72 -13.75
CA MET A 271 15.24 20.34 -14.91
C MET A 271 15.65 21.78 -14.59
N SER A 272 14.75 22.53 -13.97
CA SER A 272 15.00 23.93 -13.61
C SER A 272 16.13 24.03 -12.57
N TYR A 273 16.10 23.17 -11.54
CA TYR A 273 17.15 23.07 -10.53
C TYR A 273 18.53 22.78 -11.15
N LEU A 274 18.61 21.81 -12.05
CA LEU A 274 19.88 21.42 -12.67
C LEU A 274 20.41 22.47 -13.66
N VAL A 275 19.53 23.13 -14.42
CA VAL A 275 19.92 24.21 -15.32
C VAL A 275 20.50 25.39 -14.55
N GLU A 276 19.91 25.75 -13.40
CA GLU A 276 20.43 26.79 -12.51
C GLU A 276 21.84 26.44 -12.01
N HIS A 277 22.03 25.20 -11.53
CA HIS A 277 23.33 24.75 -11.00
C HIS A 277 24.42 24.65 -12.09
N ILE A 278 24.06 24.27 -13.32
CA ILE A 278 24.97 24.28 -14.47
C ILE A 278 25.42 25.70 -14.79
N LYS A 279 24.48 26.66 -14.88
CA LYS A 279 24.78 28.06 -15.22
C LYS A 279 25.61 28.75 -14.14
N ASP A 280 25.28 28.49 -12.89
CA ASP A 280 25.95 29.09 -11.74
C ASP A 280 27.24 28.35 -11.34
N LYS A 281 27.55 27.24 -12.01
CA LYS A 281 28.69 26.36 -11.74
C LYS A 281 28.75 25.91 -10.27
N MET A 282 27.58 25.66 -9.69
CA MET A 282 27.43 25.23 -8.30
C MET A 282 27.25 23.71 -8.23
N ILE A 283 28.02 23.07 -7.36
CA ILE A 283 27.88 21.64 -7.03
C ILE A 283 26.51 21.43 -6.38
N LEU A 284 25.89 20.29 -6.64
CA LEU A 284 24.56 19.98 -6.11
C LEU A 284 24.60 19.79 -4.59
N ASP A 285 23.58 20.29 -3.91
CA ASP A 285 23.35 19.97 -2.51
C ASP A 285 22.78 18.54 -2.38
N LYS A 286 23.41 17.69 -1.56
CA LYS A 286 22.98 16.30 -1.38
C LYS A 286 21.55 16.20 -0.85
N ASP A 287 21.14 17.15 0.00
CA ASP A 287 19.83 17.14 0.65
C ASP A 287 18.71 17.65 -0.29
N SER A 288 19.06 18.45 -1.29
CA SER A 288 18.11 18.99 -2.27
C SER A 288 17.67 17.92 -3.28
N ILE A 289 18.57 16.99 -3.64
CA ILE A 289 18.31 15.91 -4.60
C ILE A 289 17.21 14.96 -4.12
N ASN A 290 17.13 14.73 -2.79
CA ASN A 290 16.13 13.87 -2.18
C ASN A 290 14.69 14.34 -2.38
N ARG A 291 14.48 15.63 -2.67
CA ARG A 291 13.14 16.20 -2.93
C ARG A 291 12.52 15.69 -4.24
N PHE A 292 13.33 15.11 -5.12
CA PHE A 292 12.90 14.61 -6.43
C PHE A 292 12.62 13.10 -6.46
N VAL A 293 12.75 12.40 -5.33
CA VAL A 293 12.48 10.96 -5.22
C VAL A 293 10.97 10.67 -5.28
N PHE A 294 10.56 9.82 -6.22
CA PHE A 294 9.16 9.44 -6.41
C PHE A 294 8.86 8.01 -5.89
N GLU A 295 8.39 7.91 -4.64
CA GLU A 295 8.13 6.61 -3.98
C GLU A 295 6.68 6.09 -4.11
N GLU A 296 5.76 6.89 -4.65
CA GLU A 296 4.32 6.61 -4.60
C GLU A 296 3.94 5.33 -5.36
N SER A 297 4.64 5.03 -6.46
CA SER A 297 4.46 3.79 -7.22
C SER A 297 4.77 2.54 -6.39
N ALA A 298 5.89 2.56 -5.64
CA ALA A 298 6.31 1.46 -4.78
C ALA A 298 5.36 1.27 -3.59
N LYS A 299 4.90 2.37 -2.98
CA LYS A 299 3.91 2.35 -1.89
C LYS A 299 2.62 1.68 -2.33
N ILE A 300 2.04 2.08 -3.48
CA ILE A 300 0.82 1.46 -4.02
C ILE A 300 1.04 -0.04 -4.31
N LYS A 301 2.18 -0.40 -4.92
CA LYS A 301 2.53 -1.80 -5.21
C LYS A 301 2.65 -2.66 -3.94
N SER A 302 3.21 -2.10 -2.86
CA SER A 302 3.30 -2.79 -1.57
C SER A 302 1.92 -3.06 -0.96
N MET A 303 1.02 -2.08 -1.01
CA MET A 303 -0.36 -2.22 -0.55
C MET A 303 -1.11 -3.30 -1.35
N LEU A 304 -0.91 -3.34 -2.68
CA LEU A 304 -1.48 -4.37 -3.56
C LEU A 304 -0.95 -5.79 -3.29
N LYS A 305 0.26 -5.92 -2.74
CA LYS A 305 0.88 -7.21 -2.40
C LYS A 305 0.31 -7.77 -1.10
N ILE A 306 0.05 -6.91 -0.11
CA ILE A 306 -0.59 -7.27 1.16
C ILE A 306 -1.98 -7.87 0.92
N THR A 307 -2.71 -7.38 -0.08
CA THR A 307 -4.03 -7.91 -0.48
C THR A 307 -4.00 -9.24 -1.23
N ARG A 308 -2.82 -9.85 -1.48
CA ARG A 308 -2.66 -11.02 -2.37
C ARG A 308 -2.59 -12.37 -1.62
N GLN A 309 -2.96 -12.46 -0.34
CA GLN A 309 -2.78 -13.72 0.40
C GLN A 309 -3.58 -14.88 -0.22
N LYS A 310 -2.94 -16.05 -0.35
CA LYS A 310 -3.49 -17.28 -0.98
C LYS A 310 -4.87 -17.69 -0.44
N ASN A 311 -5.17 -17.36 0.82
CA ASN A 311 -6.44 -17.68 1.47
C ASN A 311 -7.66 -17.00 0.82
N HIS A 312 -7.46 -15.94 0.02
CA HIS A 312 -8.55 -15.21 -0.62
C HIS A 312 -9.27 -16.00 -1.71
N ARG A 313 -8.53 -16.77 -2.53
CA ARG A 313 -9.13 -17.61 -3.59
C ARG A 313 -9.98 -18.75 -3.03
N ILE A 314 -9.61 -19.29 -1.87
CA ILE A 314 -10.32 -20.43 -1.27
C ILE A 314 -11.70 -19.99 -0.80
N LEU A 315 -11.79 -18.84 -0.12
CA LEU A 315 -13.04 -18.26 0.36
C LEU A 315 -14.01 -17.91 -0.79
N ASP A 316 -13.50 -17.32 -1.86
CA ASP A 316 -14.33 -16.93 -3.02
C ASP A 316 -14.88 -18.17 -3.75
N THR A 317 -14.05 -19.20 -3.94
CA THR A 317 -14.50 -20.48 -4.55
C THR A 317 -15.51 -21.20 -3.66
N LEU A 318 -15.26 -21.28 -2.35
CA LEU A 318 -16.19 -21.90 -1.39
C LEU A 318 -17.55 -21.21 -1.42
N PHE A 319 -17.57 -19.88 -1.44
CA PHE A 319 -18.83 -19.12 -1.47
C PHE A 319 -19.61 -19.35 -2.77
N SER A 320 -18.93 -19.35 -3.92
CA SER A 320 -19.55 -19.69 -5.20
C SER A 320 -20.14 -21.10 -5.17
N SER A 321 -19.37 -22.09 -4.69
CA SER A 321 -19.82 -23.48 -4.58
C SER A 321 -21.03 -23.64 -3.66
N ILE A 322 -21.00 -23.01 -2.48
CA ILE A 322 -22.12 -23.01 -1.53
C ILE A 322 -23.37 -22.42 -2.20
N SER A 323 -23.23 -21.26 -2.87
CA SER A 323 -24.35 -20.60 -3.52
C SER A 323 -24.98 -21.45 -4.63
N TRP A 324 -24.17 -22.16 -5.42
CA TRP A 324 -24.66 -23.13 -6.41
C TRP A 324 -25.38 -24.31 -5.78
N VAL A 325 -24.84 -24.88 -4.70
CA VAL A 325 -25.46 -26.00 -3.99
C VAL A 325 -26.85 -25.60 -3.48
N PHE A 326 -26.98 -24.44 -2.82
CA PHE A 326 -28.27 -23.95 -2.34
C PHE A 326 -29.25 -23.64 -3.47
N PHE A 327 -28.77 -23.06 -4.58
CA PHE A 327 -29.60 -22.83 -5.76
C PHE A 327 -30.19 -24.13 -6.31
N PHE A 328 -29.36 -25.15 -6.55
CA PHE A 328 -29.84 -26.44 -7.04
C PHE A 328 -30.74 -27.17 -6.04
N LEU A 329 -30.48 -27.05 -4.74
CA LEU A 329 -31.34 -27.60 -3.69
C LEU A 329 -32.75 -27.03 -3.77
N ILE A 330 -32.88 -25.71 -3.90
CA ILE A 330 -34.18 -25.03 -4.00
C ILE A 330 -34.89 -25.41 -5.30
N VAL A 331 -34.19 -25.42 -6.44
CA VAL A 331 -34.77 -25.80 -7.73
C VAL A 331 -35.23 -27.26 -7.74
N PHE A 332 -34.43 -28.18 -7.21
CA PHE A 332 -34.80 -29.59 -7.12
C PHE A 332 -36.01 -29.80 -6.22
N SER A 333 -36.06 -29.09 -5.08
CA SER A 333 -37.24 -29.08 -4.20
C SER A 333 -38.50 -28.66 -4.94
N PHE A 334 -38.41 -27.61 -5.74
CA PHE A 334 -39.54 -27.11 -6.50
C PHE A 334 -40.04 -28.13 -7.54
N ILE A 335 -39.11 -28.79 -8.24
CA ILE A 335 -39.45 -29.83 -9.21
C ILE A 335 -40.13 -31.02 -8.53
N VAL A 336 -39.60 -31.48 -7.38
CA VAL A 336 -40.20 -32.60 -6.63
C VAL A 336 -41.63 -32.26 -6.19
N VAL A 337 -41.86 -31.05 -5.69
CA VAL A 337 -43.20 -30.57 -5.30
C VAL A 337 -44.14 -30.56 -6.50
N ILE A 338 -43.73 -30.04 -7.66
CA ILE A 338 -44.57 -30.03 -8.88
C ILE A 338 -44.91 -31.45 -9.36
N ILE A 339 -43.93 -32.36 -9.40
CA ILE A 339 -44.13 -33.74 -9.87
C ILE A 339 -45.10 -34.48 -8.96
N ASP A 340 -44.95 -34.33 -7.64
CA ASP A 340 -45.83 -34.99 -6.67
C ASP A 340 -47.26 -34.48 -6.79
N MET A 341 -47.45 -33.18 -7.06
CA MET A 341 -48.76 -32.60 -7.36
C MET A 341 -49.39 -33.16 -8.64
N GLN A 342 -48.61 -33.31 -9.72
CA GLN A 342 -49.14 -33.89 -10.95
C GLN A 342 -49.57 -35.35 -10.77
N ARG A 343 -48.94 -36.09 -9.86
CA ARG A 343 -49.34 -37.45 -9.50
C ARG A 343 -50.55 -37.50 -8.58
N GLY A 344 -50.67 -36.55 -7.65
CA GLY A 344 -51.84 -36.42 -6.75
C GLY A 344 -53.11 -35.93 -7.44
N ILE A 345 -53.02 -35.25 -8.60
CA ILE A 345 -54.17 -34.85 -9.42
C ILE A 345 -54.71 -36.01 -10.29
N ALA A 346 -53.98 -37.14 -10.36
CA ALA A 346 -54.37 -38.32 -11.13
C ALA A 346 -55.07 -39.42 -10.29
N ILE A 347 -55.40 -39.14 -9.04
CA ILE A 347 -56.27 -39.94 -8.14
C ILE A 347 -57.52 -39.11 -7.88
#